data_AF-A0A928B4X3-F1
#
_entry.id   AF-A0A928B4X3-F1
#
_cell.length_a   1.000
_cell.length_b   1.000
_cell.length_c   1.000
_cell.angle_alpha   90.00
_cell.angle_beta   90.00
_cell.angle_gamma   90.00
#
_symmetry.space_group_name_H-M   'P 1'
#
loop_
_entity.id
_entity.type
_entity.pdbx_description
1 polymer ?
#
loop_
_entity_poly.entity_id
_entity_poly.type
_entity_poly.pdbx_seq_one_letter_code
_entity_poly.pdbx_strand_id
1 'polypeptide(L)'
;MNMKRYITLFLAVVLAAGIIGCTKTETPGARETVPPGPVSNVKYEADYGGGVLTYTIPNDADFLYVRAEYTIDNGMTISRTSSRYNKNMELTGMNEGPYLVKLYAVDVNGNESEPVEVEVSPLGATVGPISETLSITPGFGLFYINVENEFGTIVDVCVDLWVDNKLVATQTYTTAAEADRMKIDNLKRDTKYTLDVKVRDNRYAYESGTTEFGNYQVLADDTLDMKPLRVIDDPELYGPENWDYTLKINDRNLNKYQGAPKTEVTVLGGKRVQSASYYKFDMFRNAAIRHNEGGVYLFWDGRTDTHFESGDYDKGQGPGWAWCYFIDMGRQVQLSRFRIWQVGGSHFGANSGGCKTFEFWGSNDPNPADGLLSEMNPNKPIESTSRGWVKLGRFTFRIPPTDVDMQKEFEEGSEFYIDEDNPQFSQTFRYWRFVGVSDWPHAPGGREWYSGRLAEIVLMGREVEE
;
A
#
# COMPACT_ATOMS: atom_id res chain seq x y z
N MET A 1 53.90 -27.98 -27.63
CA MET A 1 53.20 -27.61 -28.89
C MET A 1 52.22 -26.48 -28.55
N ASN A 2 52.25 -25.35 -29.27
CA ASN A 2 51.70 -24.09 -28.73
C ASN A 2 50.16 -23.98 -28.85
N MET A 3 49.46 -24.22 -27.74
CA MET A 3 48.00 -24.15 -27.61
C MET A 3 47.39 -22.84 -28.14
N LYS A 4 48.09 -21.70 -28.00
CA LYS A 4 47.66 -20.40 -28.55
C LYS A 4 47.43 -20.43 -30.08
N ARG A 5 48.21 -21.18 -30.87
CA ARG A 5 48.01 -21.27 -32.34
C ARG A 5 46.70 -21.96 -32.71
N TYR A 6 46.26 -22.95 -31.94
CA TYR A 6 45.00 -23.65 -32.20
C TYR A 6 43.80 -22.77 -31.85
N ILE A 7 43.87 -21.98 -30.77
CA ILE A 7 42.83 -21.00 -30.43
C ILE A 7 42.71 -19.95 -31.53
N THR A 8 43.82 -19.42 -32.05
CA THR A 8 43.79 -18.46 -33.18
C THR A 8 43.23 -19.07 -34.46
N LEU A 9 43.56 -20.34 -34.78
CA LEU A 9 42.95 -21.03 -35.93
C LEU A 9 41.45 -21.26 -35.74
N PHE A 10 41.01 -21.66 -34.55
CA PHE A 10 39.60 -21.93 -34.26
C PHE A 10 38.77 -20.64 -34.29
N LEU A 11 39.29 -19.53 -33.75
CA LEU A 11 38.65 -18.22 -33.87
C LEU A 11 38.55 -17.76 -35.33
N ALA A 12 39.59 -17.99 -36.15
CA ALA A 12 39.56 -17.64 -37.57
C ALA A 12 38.54 -18.46 -38.37
N VAL A 13 38.35 -19.75 -38.04
CA VAL A 13 37.33 -20.60 -38.67
C VAL A 13 35.91 -20.19 -38.24
N VAL A 14 35.69 -19.84 -36.97
CA VAL A 14 34.39 -19.32 -36.49
C VAL A 14 34.09 -17.95 -37.13
N LEU A 15 35.08 -17.07 -37.27
CA LEU A 15 34.90 -15.78 -37.94
C LEU A 15 34.63 -15.92 -39.44
N ALA A 16 35.22 -16.92 -40.11
CA ALA A 16 34.94 -17.24 -41.50
C ALA A 16 33.53 -17.87 -41.69
N ALA A 17 33.04 -18.64 -40.72
CA ALA A 17 31.68 -19.20 -40.75
C ALA A 17 30.59 -18.11 -40.63
N GLY A 18 30.90 -16.97 -40.00
CA GLY A 18 29.97 -15.84 -39.84
C GLY A 18 29.61 -15.07 -41.13
N ILE A 19 30.20 -15.42 -42.28
CA ILE A 19 30.05 -14.66 -43.54
C ILE A 19 29.08 -15.35 -44.53
N ILE A 20 28.61 -16.58 -44.26
CA ILE A 20 27.58 -17.26 -45.08
C ILE A 20 26.17 -16.90 -44.55
N GLY A 21 25.96 -15.61 -44.27
CA GLY A 21 24.68 -15.02 -43.92
C GLY A 21 23.92 -14.60 -45.18
N CYS A 22 23.14 -15.53 -45.74
CA CYS A 22 22.14 -15.34 -46.80
C CYS A 22 22.42 -14.19 -47.79
N THR A 23 23.25 -14.43 -48.81
CA THR A 23 23.32 -13.56 -50.00
C THR A 23 22.08 -13.70 -50.87
N LYS A 24 20.92 -13.29 -50.34
CA LYS A 24 19.86 -12.71 -51.16
C LYS A 24 20.41 -11.39 -51.70
N THR A 25 21.21 -11.47 -52.76
CA THR A 25 21.45 -10.33 -53.65
C THR A 25 20.16 -10.10 -54.44
N GLU A 26 19.14 -9.63 -53.75
CA GLU A 26 18.08 -8.90 -54.41
C GLU A 26 18.75 -7.67 -54.99
N THR A 27 18.88 -7.65 -56.32
CA THR A 27 19.03 -6.41 -57.06
C THR A 27 17.99 -5.45 -56.52
N PRO A 28 18.28 -4.13 -56.40
CA PRO A 28 17.24 -3.13 -56.33
C PRO A 28 16.48 -3.16 -57.67
N GLY A 29 15.55 -4.12 -57.80
CA GLY A 29 14.42 -3.98 -58.70
C GLY A 29 13.77 -2.64 -58.38
N ALA A 30 13.14 -2.03 -59.39
CA ALA A 30 12.34 -0.84 -59.13
C ALA A 30 11.43 -1.15 -57.93
N ARG A 31 11.44 -0.26 -56.93
CA ARG A 31 10.47 -0.30 -55.84
C ARG A 31 9.12 -0.48 -56.53
N GLU A 32 8.36 -1.46 -56.10
CA GLU A 32 6.98 -1.61 -56.54
C GLU A 32 6.28 -0.28 -56.17
N THR A 33 5.48 0.28 -57.08
CA THR A 33 4.93 1.66 -57.01
C THR A 33 3.42 1.74 -57.28
N VAL A 34 2.70 0.63 -57.19
CA VAL A 34 1.25 0.56 -57.38
C VAL A 34 0.63 0.56 -55.99
N PRO A 35 -0.03 1.65 -55.54
CA PRO A 35 -0.56 1.68 -54.20
C PRO A 35 -1.67 0.64 -53.99
N PRO A 36 -1.82 0.12 -52.76
CA PRO A 36 -2.93 -0.76 -52.43
C PRO A 36 -4.27 -0.03 -52.62
N GLY A 37 -5.34 -0.80 -52.85
CA GLY A 37 -6.69 -0.23 -52.88
C GLY A 37 -7.05 0.49 -51.56
N PRO A 38 -7.90 1.51 -51.58
CA PRO A 38 -8.39 2.16 -50.36
C PRO A 38 -9.19 1.18 -49.49
N VAL A 39 -9.27 1.48 -48.18
CA VAL A 39 -10.17 0.78 -47.27
C VAL A 39 -11.64 0.97 -47.67
N SER A 40 -12.54 0.10 -47.20
CA SER A 40 -13.97 0.16 -47.55
C SER A 40 -14.85 -0.24 -46.37
N ASN A 41 -16.17 0.00 -46.48
CA ASN A 41 -17.16 -0.27 -45.41
C ASN A 41 -16.77 0.35 -44.06
N VAL A 42 -16.18 1.55 -44.07
CA VAL A 42 -15.76 2.22 -42.84
C VAL A 42 -16.99 2.56 -41.99
N LYS A 43 -16.90 2.28 -40.70
CA LYS A 43 -17.87 2.66 -39.66
C LYS A 43 -17.12 3.25 -38.48
N TYR A 44 -17.83 4.06 -37.71
CA TYR A 44 -17.34 4.69 -36.49
C TYR A 44 -18.31 4.42 -35.34
N GLU A 45 -17.77 4.12 -34.17
CA GLU A 45 -18.47 3.97 -32.89
C GLU A 45 -17.89 5.01 -31.93
N ALA A 46 -18.73 5.90 -31.44
CA ALA A 46 -18.31 7.08 -30.67
C ALA A 46 -18.02 6.73 -29.20
N ASP A 47 -16.97 7.33 -28.65
CA ASP A 47 -16.57 7.19 -27.25
C ASP A 47 -16.05 8.54 -26.71
N TYR A 48 -15.73 8.62 -25.42
CA TYR A 48 -15.02 9.75 -24.85
C TYR A 48 -13.54 9.75 -25.28
N GLY A 49 -13.00 10.93 -25.57
CA GLY A 49 -11.67 11.12 -26.13
C GLY A 49 -11.54 10.73 -27.61
N GLY A 50 -12.54 10.12 -28.25
CA GLY A 50 -12.46 9.69 -29.64
C GLY A 50 -13.42 8.55 -29.99
N GLY A 51 -12.93 7.32 -30.08
CA GLY A 51 -13.75 6.13 -30.35
C GLY A 51 -13.14 5.19 -31.39
N VAL A 52 -13.92 4.19 -31.82
CA VAL A 52 -13.43 3.06 -32.61
C VAL A 52 -13.91 3.14 -34.06
N LEU A 53 -12.96 3.21 -34.98
CA LEU A 53 -13.20 2.92 -36.39
C LEU A 53 -13.18 1.41 -36.64
N THR A 54 -14.04 0.92 -37.52
CA THR A 54 -13.95 -0.42 -38.12
C THR A 54 -14.03 -0.35 -39.64
N TYR A 55 -13.32 -1.22 -40.35
CA TYR A 55 -13.23 -1.17 -41.81
C TYR A 55 -12.88 -2.52 -42.46
N THR A 56 -13.13 -2.60 -43.77
CA THR A 56 -12.66 -3.66 -44.66
C THR A 56 -11.35 -3.24 -45.31
N ILE A 57 -10.32 -4.05 -45.11
CA ILE A 57 -8.99 -3.88 -45.73
C ILE A 57 -9.04 -4.24 -47.23
N PRO A 58 -8.17 -3.65 -48.08
CA PRO A 58 -8.04 -4.06 -49.48
C PRO A 58 -7.59 -5.52 -49.59
N ASN A 59 -8.02 -6.19 -50.66
CA ASN A 59 -7.55 -7.52 -51.02
C ASN A 59 -6.22 -7.40 -51.79
N ASP A 60 -5.15 -7.03 -51.09
CA ASP A 60 -3.80 -6.94 -51.64
C ASP A 60 -2.80 -7.85 -50.93
N ALA A 61 -1.77 -8.28 -51.67
CA ALA A 61 -0.80 -9.28 -51.20
C ALA A 61 0.26 -8.68 -50.26
N ASP A 62 0.68 -7.45 -50.53
CA ASP A 62 1.64 -6.67 -49.73
C ASP A 62 0.96 -5.67 -48.79
N PHE A 63 -0.26 -5.21 -49.08
CA PHE A 63 -1.21 -4.46 -48.23
C PHE A 63 -0.70 -3.18 -47.54
N LEU A 64 -0.15 -3.04 -46.33
CA LEU A 64 0.37 -3.84 -45.20
C LEU A 64 -0.28 -3.39 -43.87
N TYR A 65 -0.61 -2.11 -43.73
CA TYR A 65 -1.31 -1.53 -42.57
C TYR A 65 -2.29 -0.42 -43.01
N VAL A 66 -3.17 0.00 -42.11
CA VAL A 66 -4.00 1.21 -42.28
C VAL A 66 -3.43 2.32 -41.42
N ARG A 67 -3.32 3.54 -41.96
CA ARG A 67 -2.99 4.77 -41.22
C ARG A 67 -4.22 5.67 -41.17
N ALA A 68 -4.58 6.18 -40.00
CA ALA A 68 -5.48 7.31 -39.85
C ALA A 68 -4.68 8.59 -39.55
N GLU A 69 -5.10 9.69 -40.14
CA GLU A 69 -4.64 11.04 -39.81
C GLU A 69 -5.82 11.96 -39.57
N TYR A 70 -5.73 12.77 -38.51
CA TYR A 70 -6.75 13.74 -38.12
C TYR A 70 -6.11 14.87 -37.31
N THR A 71 -6.72 16.05 -37.30
CA THR A 71 -6.28 17.19 -36.50
C THR A 71 -7.30 17.49 -35.41
N ILE A 72 -6.84 17.67 -34.18
CA ILE A 72 -7.67 17.91 -32.99
C ILE A 72 -7.74 19.41 -32.64
N ASP A 73 -8.54 19.79 -31.65
CA ASP A 73 -8.92 21.20 -31.40
C ASP A 73 -7.74 22.15 -31.13
N ASN A 74 -6.66 21.63 -30.53
CA ASN A 74 -5.43 22.39 -30.26
C ASN A 74 -4.51 22.56 -31.49
N GLY A 75 -4.90 22.04 -32.65
CA GLY A 75 -4.14 22.09 -33.91
C GLY A 75 -3.12 20.97 -34.09
N MET A 76 -2.97 20.03 -33.15
CA MET A 76 -2.11 18.85 -33.30
C MET A 76 -2.70 17.87 -34.32
N THR A 77 -1.93 17.52 -35.35
CA THR A 77 -2.25 16.37 -36.21
C THR A 77 -1.77 15.09 -35.53
N ILE A 78 -2.69 14.16 -35.29
CA ILE A 78 -2.42 12.84 -34.74
C ILE A 78 -2.40 11.83 -35.89
N SER A 79 -1.40 10.93 -35.85
CA SER A 79 -1.36 9.75 -36.70
C SER A 79 -1.55 8.49 -35.85
N ARG A 80 -2.34 7.54 -36.36
CA ARG A 80 -2.60 6.22 -35.77
C ARG A 80 -2.40 5.16 -36.84
N THR A 81 -1.83 4.01 -36.48
CA THR A 81 -1.67 2.88 -37.40
C THR A 81 -2.25 1.61 -36.81
N SER A 82 -2.79 0.75 -37.68
CA SER A 82 -3.35 -0.55 -37.31
C SER A 82 -2.91 -1.60 -38.33
N SER A 83 -2.30 -2.68 -37.86
CA SER A 83 -1.66 -3.69 -38.73
C SER A 83 -2.68 -4.47 -39.55
N ARG A 84 -2.24 -5.13 -40.64
CA ARG A 84 -3.10 -6.00 -41.48
C ARG A 84 -3.94 -7.06 -40.74
N TYR A 85 -3.60 -7.41 -39.50
CA TYR A 85 -4.34 -8.39 -38.70
C TYR A 85 -5.52 -7.79 -37.94
N ASN A 86 -5.55 -6.46 -37.76
CA ASN A 86 -6.59 -5.72 -37.08
C ASN A 86 -7.51 -5.03 -38.10
N LYS A 87 -8.82 -5.05 -37.83
CA LYS A 87 -9.86 -4.41 -38.66
C LYS A 87 -10.57 -3.26 -37.96
N ASN A 88 -10.03 -2.89 -36.82
CA ASN A 88 -10.41 -1.77 -35.98
C ASN A 88 -9.22 -0.82 -35.78
N MET A 89 -9.51 0.44 -35.45
CA MET A 89 -8.52 1.42 -35.03
C MET A 89 -9.15 2.36 -34.01
N GLU A 90 -8.47 2.53 -32.88
CA GLU A 90 -8.83 3.47 -31.83
C GLU A 90 -8.34 4.87 -32.19
N LEU A 91 -9.24 5.85 -32.13
CA LEU A 91 -8.96 7.28 -32.24
C LEU A 91 -8.99 7.87 -30.83
N THR A 92 -8.02 8.74 -30.52
CA THR A 92 -7.89 9.36 -29.19
C THR A 92 -7.49 10.84 -29.28
N GLY A 93 -7.78 11.59 -28.23
CA GLY A 93 -7.42 13.01 -28.10
C GLY A 93 -8.34 13.99 -28.82
N MET A 94 -9.59 13.61 -29.07
CA MET A 94 -10.65 14.48 -29.57
C MET A 94 -11.60 14.92 -28.45
N ASN A 95 -12.40 15.97 -28.69
CA ASN A 95 -13.50 16.41 -27.82
C ASN A 95 -14.87 16.12 -28.49
N GLU A 96 -15.97 16.71 -27.99
CA GLU A 96 -17.26 16.72 -28.68
C GLU A 96 -17.18 17.64 -29.92
N GLY A 97 -17.38 17.07 -31.10
CA GLY A 97 -17.41 17.84 -32.36
C GLY A 97 -17.15 16.99 -33.60
N PRO A 98 -17.35 17.54 -34.82
CA PRO A 98 -17.04 16.86 -36.07
C PRO A 98 -15.54 16.95 -36.41
N TYR A 99 -14.88 15.79 -36.53
CA TYR A 99 -13.48 15.70 -36.98
C TYR A 99 -13.38 14.93 -38.30
N LEU A 100 -12.59 15.46 -39.23
CA LEU A 100 -12.30 14.78 -40.50
C LEU A 100 -11.09 13.85 -40.34
N VAL A 101 -11.34 12.55 -40.42
CA VAL A 101 -10.31 11.50 -40.36
C VAL A 101 -10.02 10.99 -41.76
N LYS A 102 -8.74 10.92 -42.13
CA LYS A 102 -8.28 10.41 -43.42
C LYS A 102 -7.63 9.04 -43.23
N LEU A 103 -8.16 8.02 -43.91
CA LEU A 103 -7.67 6.64 -43.85
C LEU A 103 -6.91 6.26 -45.12
N TYR A 104 -5.68 5.82 -44.95
CA TYR A 104 -4.78 5.35 -46.00
C TYR A 104 -4.47 3.87 -45.80
N ALA A 105 -4.55 3.05 -46.84
CA ALA A 105 -3.89 1.74 -46.87
C ALA A 105 -2.43 1.95 -47.32
N VAL A 106 -1.47 1.31 -46.64
CA VAL A 106 -0.03 1.54 -46.89
C VAL A 106 0.75 0.23 -46.88
N ASP A 107 1.48 -0.05 -47.97
CA ASP A 107 2.14 -1.35 -48.26
C ASP A 107 3.53 -1.56 -47.64
N VAL A 108 4.18 -2.69 -48.00
CA VAL A 108 5.56 -3.01 -47.54
C VAL A 108 6.64 -2.13 -48.19
N ASN A 109 6.33 -1.50 -49.32
CA ASN A 109 7.23 -0.64 -50.08
C ASN A 109 7.16 0.81 -49.56
N GLY A 110 6.01 1.22 -49.03
CA GLY A 110 5.65 2.55 -48.58
C GLY A 110 4.74 3.32 -49.54
N ASN A 111 4.03 2.65 -50.46
CA ASN A 111 3.02 3.33 -51.29
C ASN A 111 1.70 3.45 -50.51
N GLU A 112 0.98 4.55 -50.71
CA GLU A 112 -0.23 4.90 -49.95
C GLU A 112 -1.43 5.02 -50.89
N SER A 113 -2.57 4.45 -50.50
CA SER A 113 -3.83 4.58 -51.26
C SER A 113 -4.30 6.03 -51.31
N GLU A 114 -5.18 6.35 -52.27
CA GLU A 114 -6.05 7.52 -52.13
C GLU A 114 -6.79 7.48 -50.76
N PRO A 115 -6.98 8.61 -50.07
CA PRO A 115 -7.57 8.64 -48.75
C PRO A 115 -9.07 8.34 -48.78
N VAL A 116 -9.54 7.58 -47.80
CA VAL A 116 -10.96 7.55 -47.43
C VAL A 116 -11.17 8.56 -46.32
N GLU A 117 -11.88 9.64 -46.64
CA GLU A 117 -12.22 10.69 -45.67
C GLU A 117 -13.55 10.34 -44.97
N VAL A 118 -13.56 10.39 -43.65
CA VAL A 118 -14.71 10.07 -42.79
C VAL A 118 -14.85 11.15 -41.72
N GLU A 119 -16.05 11.73 -41.61
CA GLU A 119 -16.41 12.60 -40.49
C GLU A 119 -16.81 11.73 -39.29
N VAL A 120 -16.21 12.02 -38.13
CA VAL A 120 -16.48 11.33 -36.85
C VAL A 120 -16.92 12.34 -35.78
N SER A 121 -17.67 11.89 -34.77
CA SER A 121 -18.17 12.75 -33.68
C SER A 121 -18.13 12.03 -32.33
N PRO A 122 -17.10 12.28 -31.50
CA PRO A 122 -16.94 11.71 -30.17
C PRO A 122 -17.94 12.26 -29.15
N LEU A 123 -18.00 11.62 -27.97
CA LEU A 123 -18.92 11.99 -26.89
C LEU A 123 -18.46 13.19 -26.03
N GLY A 124 -17.22 13.64 -26.20
CA GLY A 124 -16.55 14.62 -25.32
C GLY A 124 -15.12 14.19 -24.98
N ALA A 125 -14.31 15.07 -24.42
CA ALA A 125 -12.99 14.70 -23.87
C ALA A 125 -13.14 13.92 -22.54
N THR A 126 -12.26 12.95 -22.29
CA THR A 126 -12.33 12.05 -21.10
C THR A 126 -12.26 12.79 -19.76
N VAL A 127 -11.64 13.97 -19.70
CA VAL A 127 -11.55 14.81 -18.50
C VAL A 127 -12.91 15.19 -17.91
N GLY A 128 -13.97 15.25 -18.73
CA GLY A 128 -15.34 15.52 -18.27
C GLY A 128 -15.85 14.40 -17.37
N PRO A 129 -16.11 13.18 -17.90
CA PRO A 129 -16.55 12.05 -17.09
C PRO A 129 -15.63 11.72 -15.91
N ILE A 130 -14.30 11.79 -16.07
CA ILE A 130 -13.36 11.58 -14.95
C ILE A 130 -13.64 12.58 -13.81
N SER A 131 -13.93 13.85 -14.12
CA SER A 131 -14.24 14.85 -13.09
C SER A 131 -15.57 14.63 -12.37
N GLU A 132 -16.52 13.90 -12.98
CA GLU A 132 -17.81 13.54 -12.35
C GLU A 132 -17.67 12.43 -11.30
N THR A 133 -16.56 11.68 -11.30
CA THR A 133 -16.25 10.62 -10.32
C THR A 133 -15.62 11.15 -9.01
N LEU A 134 -15.19 12.42 -9.00
CA LEU A 134 -14.41 12.99 -7.91
C LEU A 134 -15.17 12.96 -6.57
N SER A 135 -14.50 12.47 -5.53
CA SER A 135 -15.06 12.47 -4.17
C SER A 135 -14.01 12.80 -3.11
N ILE A 136 -14.45 13.44 -2.03
CA ILE A 136 -13.58 13.90 -0.93
C ILE A 136 -13.89 13.11 0.33
N THR A 137 -12.88 12.45 0.90
CA THR A 137 -13.00 11.74 2.19
C THR A 137 -12.18 12.46 3.26
N PRO A 138 -12.82 13.13 4.25
CA PRO A 138 -12.12 13.70 5.39
C PRO A 138 -11.34 12.67 6.22
N GLY A 139 -10.20 13.08 6.75
CA GLY A 139 -9.45 12.30 7.72
C GLY A 139 -8.72 13.18 8.73
N PHE A 140 -7.94 12.55 9.61
CA PHE A 140 -7.31 13.19 10.76
C PHE A 140 -6.10 14.05 10.35
N GLY A 141 -6.34 15.35 10.16
CA GLY A 141 -5.35 16.28 9.60
C GLY A 141 -5.12 16.13 8.08
N LEU A 142 -6.07 15.55 7.34
CA LEU A 142 -5.94 15.28 5.91
C LEU A 142 -7.30 15.25 5.16
N PHE A 143 -7.23 15.27 3.83
CA PHE A 143 -8.27 14.78 2.93
C PHE A 143 -7.69 13.70 2.01
N TYR A 144 -8.52 12.72 1.64
CA TYR A 144 -8.32 11.92 0.44
C TYR A 144 -9.20 12.45 -0.68
N ILE A 145 -8.65 12.52 -1.89
CA ILE A 145 -9.35 12.76 -3.15
C ILE A 145 -9.39 11.43 -3.88
N ASN A 146 -10.58 10.86 -4.05
CA ASN A 146 -10.76 9.64 -4.84
C ASN A 146 -11.22 10.01 -6.25
N VAL A 147 -10.73 9.30 -7.26
CA VAL A 147 -11.06 9.48 -8.68
C VAL A 147 -11.11 8.12 -9.39
N GLU A 148 -12.05 7.96 -10.32
CA GLU A 148 -12.17 6.80 -11.21
C GLU A 148 -11.91 7.24 -12.66
N ASN A 149 -11.17 6.42 -13.41
CA ASN A 149 -10.63 6.75 -14.74
C ASN A 149 -10.59 5.48 -15.60
N GLU A 150 -11.78 4.97 -15.94
CA GLU A 150 -11.98 3.78 -16.79
C GLU A 150 -11.26 3.89 -18.15
N PHE A 151 -10.96 5.10 -18.60
CA PHE A 151 -10.26 5.39 -19.85
C PHE A 151 -8.74 5.18 -19.80
N GLY A 152 -8.14 5.00 -18.62
CA GLY A 152 -6.68 4.89 -18.44
C GLY A 152 -5.89 6.08 -18.98
N THR A 153 -6.53 7.24 -19.14
CA THR A 153 -5.90 8.46 -19.69
C THR A 153 -4.97 9.06 -18.64
N ILE A 154 -3.77 9.51 -19.06
CA ILE A 154 -2.86 10.25 -18.17
C ILE A 154 -3.44 11.64 -17.92
N VAL A 155 -3.93 11.89 -16.71
CA VAL A 155 -4.55 13.16 -16.30
C VAL A 155 -3.92 13.71 -15.03
N ASP A 156 -3.88 15.04 -14.93
CA ASP A 156 -3.60 15.76 -13.70
C ASP A 156 -4.91 16.06 -12.97
N VAL A 157 -5.01 15.66 -11.69
CA VAL A 157 -6.02 16.16 -10.76
C VAL A 157 -5.43 17.35 -10.01
N CYS A 158 -5.91 18.55 -10.35
CA CYS A 158 -5.53 19.80 -9.71
C CYS A 158 -6.53 20.14 -8.60
N VAL A 159 -6.04 20.49 -7.41
CA VAL A 159 -6.86 20.83 -6.24
C VAL A 159 -6.41 22.18 -5.66
N ASP A 160 -7.28 23.17 -5.70
CA ASP A 160 -7.12 24.43 -4.96
C ASP A 160 -7.86 24.33 -3.62
N LEU A 161 -7.15 24.59 -2.51
CA LEU A 161 -7.69 24.52 -1.15
C LEU A 161 -7.90 25.92 -0.57
N TRP A 162 -9.11 26.18 -0.08
CA TRP A 162 -9.56 27.48 0.39
C TRP A 162 -9.98 27.44 1.86
N VAL A 163 -9.58 28.46 2.64
CA VAL A 163 -10.08 28.73 4.00
C VAL A 163 -10.46 30.20 4.09
N ASP A 164 -11.65 30.52 4.61
CA ASP A 164 -12.19 31.89 4.70
C ASP A 164 -12.09 32.68 3.38
N ASN A 165 -12.42 32.01 2.26
CA ASN A 165 -12.32 32.52 0.88
C ASN A 165 -10.90 32.98 0.46
N LYS A 166 -9.85 32.40 1.05
CA LYS A 166 -8.45 32.58 0.66
C LYS A 166 -7.85 31.24 0.25
N LEU A 167 -7.19 31.22 -0.90
CA LEU A 167 -6.38 30.09 -1.33
C LEU A 167 -5.23 29.91 -0.33
N VAL A 168 -5.12 28.73 0.26
CA VAL A 168 -4.06 28.37 1.23
C VAL A 168 -3.05 27.37 0.66
N ALA A 169 -3.45 26.57 -0.33
CA ALA A 169 -2.57 25.67 -1.07
C ALA A 169 -3.17 25.32 -2.44
N THR A 170 -2.31 24.99 -3.40
CA THR A 170 -2.65 24.32 -4.66
C THR A 170 -1.86 23.02 -4.71
N GLN A 171 -2.49 21.92 -5.10
CA GLN A 171 -1.84 20.62 -5.30
C GLN A 171 -2.15 20.09 -6.71
N THR A 172 -1.27 19.23 -7.24
CA THR A 172 -1.48 18.56 -8.53
C THR A 172 -0.96 17.14 -8.47
N TYR A 173 -1.79 16.18 -8.87
CA TYR A 173 -1.49 14.76 -8.85
C TYR A 173 -1.71 14.16 -10.24
N THR A 174 -0.65 13.68 -10.90
CA THR A 174 -0.77 12.99 -12.20
C THR A 174 -1.08 11.51 -11.97
N THR A 175 -2.14 11.00 -12.59
CA THR A 175 -2.47 9.56 -12.58
C THR A 175 -2.93 9.04 -13.94
N ALA A 176 -2.87 7.72 -14.09
CA ALA A 176 -3.45 6.95 -15.18
C ALA A 176 -3.99 5.59 -14.68
N ALA A 177 -4.20 5.45 -13.37
CA ALA A 177 -4.81 4.27 -12.77
C ALA A 177 -6.33 4.27 -13.01
N GLU A 178 -6.91 3.08 -13.11
CA GLU A 178 -8.36 2.86 -13.27
C GLU A 178 -9.18 3.46 -12.11
N ALA A 179 -8.60 3.47 -10.90
CA ALA A 179 -9.02 4.30 -9.77
C ALA A 179 -7.78 4.71 -8.96
N ASP A 180 -7.82 5.90 -8.33
CA ASP A 180 -6.73 6.42 -7.51
C ASP A 180 -7.26 7.18 -6.27
N ARG A 181 -6.44 7.29 -5.23
CA ARG A 181 -6.79 7.84 -3.91
C ARG A 181 -5.67 8.73 -3.38
N MET A 182 -5.69 9.98 -3.83
CA MET A 182 -4.65 10.98 -3.60
C MET A 182 -4.79 11.60 -2.21
N LYS A 183 -3.68 11.75 -1.47
CA LYS A 183 -3.66 12.27 -0.10
C LYS A 183 -3.17 13.73 -0.06
N ILE A 184 -3.98 14.61 0.52
CA ILE A 184 -3.59 15.97 0.92
C ILE A 184 -3.51 15.98 2.45
N ASP A 185 -2.31 16.05 3.00
CA ASP A 185 -2.07 15.98 4.44
C ASP A 185 -1.54 17.28 5.03
N ASN A 186 -1.09 17.21 6.30
CA ASN A 186 -0.62 18.36 7.08
C ASN A 186 -1.65 19.50 7.20
N LEU A 187 -2.94 19.19 7.02
CA LEU A 187 -4.04 20.13 7.14
C LEU A 187 -4.32 20.45 8.60
N LYS A 188 -4.81 21.66 8.84
CA LYS A 188 -5.15 22.10 10.19
C LYS A 188 -6.39 21.34 10.68
N ARG A 189 -6.25 20.65 11.82
CA ARG A 189 -7.36 20.01 12.54
C ARG A 189 -8.43 21.02 12.93
N ASP A 190 -9.66 20.53 13.08
CA ASP A 190 -10.85 21.33 13.35
C ASP A 190 -10.95 22.61 12.48
N THR A 191 -10.71 22.46 11.18
CA THR A 191 -10.78 23.55 10.21
C THR A 191 -11.57 23.11 8.99
N LYS A 192 -12.42 24.02 8.50
CA LYS A 192 -13.20 23.82 7.28
C LYS A 192 -12.44 24.33 6.09
N TYR A 193 -12.48 23.54 5.02
CA TYR A 193 -11.90 23.86 3.73
C TYR A 193 -13.01 23.81 2.68
N THR A 194 -12.89 24.66 1.65
CA THR A 194 -13.50 24.37 0.34
C THR A 194 -12.39 23.86 -0.56
N LEU A 195 -12.67 22.85 -1.37
CA LEU A 195 -11.71 22.29 -2.33
C LEU A 195 -12.29 22.46 -3.73
N ASP A 196 -11.58 23.17 -4.59
CA ASP A 196 -11.95 23.35 -5.99
C ASP A 196 -11.08 22.40 -6.83
N VAL A 197 -11.70 21.40 -7.44
CA VAL A 197 -10.97 20.32 -8.13
C VAL A 197 -11.21 20.35 -9.63
N LYS A 198 -10.16 20.09 -10.41
CA LYS A 198 -10.18 19.99 -11.87
C LYS A 198 -9.39 18.79 -12.34
N VAL A 199 -9.82 18.21 -13.46
CA VAL A 199 -9.10 17.17 -14.19
C VAL A 199 -8.57 17.78 -15.49
N ARG A 200 -7.29 17.57 -15.80
CA ARG A 200 -6.64 18.09 -17.02
C ARG A 200 -5.84 17.01 -17.75
N ASP A 201 -6.07 16.87 -19.05
CA ASP A 201 -5.19 16.15 -19.97
C ASP A 201 -4.19 17.14 -20.56
N ASN A 202 -2.95 17.11 -20.08
CA ASN A 202 -1.87 17.98 -20.57
C ASN A 202 -1.37 17.60 -21.98
N ARG A 203 -1.63 16.38 -22.46
CA ARG A 203 -1.20 15.89 -23.78
C ARG A 203 -2.05 16.48 -24.89
N TYR A 204 -3.35 16.61 -24.65
CA TYR A 204 -4.32 17.16 -25.59
C TYR A 204 -4.85 18.55 -25.20
N ALA A 205 -4.44 19.07 -24.04
CA ALA A 205 -4.81 20.39 -23.50
C ALA A 205 -6.32 20.56 -23.24
N TYR A 206 -6.96 19.49 -22.78
CA TYR A 206 -8.34 19.52 -22.28
C TYR A 206 -8.38 19.68 -20.77
N GLU A 207 -9.36 20.42 -20.26
CA GLU A 207 -9.59 20.65 -18.84
C GLU A 207 -11.09 20.53 -18.53
N SER A 208 -11.44 19.95 -17.39
CA SER A 208 -12.83 19.83 -16.92
C SER A 208 -13.41 21.18 -16.45
N GLY A 209 -14.69 21.17 -16.11
CA GLY A 209 -15.23 22.19 -15.20
C GLY A 209 -14.57 22.11 -13.82
N THR A 210 -14.67 23.18 -13.02
CA THR A 210 -14.35 23.10 -11.59
C THR A 210 -15.44 22.32 -10.87
N THR A 211 -15.06 21.30 -10.10
CA THR A 211 -15.94 20.64 -9.13
C THR A 211 -15.70 21.26 -7.76
N GLU A 212 -16.67 22.03 -7.25
CA GLU A 212 -16.57 22.76 -5.99
C GLU A 212 -17.05 21.91 -4.80
N PHE A 213 -16.13 21.53 -3.91
CA PHE A 213 -16.41 20.77 -2.70
C PHE A 213 -16.40 21.68 -1.46
N GLY A 214 -17.53 22.34 -1.21
CA GLY A 214 -17.66 23.35 -0.15
C GLY A 214 -17.76 22.82 1.28
N ASN A 215 -17.07 23.49 2.22
CA ASN A 215 -17.22 23.34 3.68
C ASN A 215 -16.85 21.96 4.28
N TYR A 216 -15.93 21.21 3.67
CA TYR A 216 -15.43 19.95 4.20
C TYR A 216 -14.62 20.18 5.48
N GLN A 217 -14.99 19.46 6.54
CA GLN A 217 -14.39 19.56 7.87
C GLN A 217 -13.26 18.54 8.00
N VAL A 218 -12.02 18.98 8.22
CA VAL A 218 -10.90 18.08 8.57
C VAL A 218 -11.17 17.46 9.95
N LEU A 219 -11.01 16.15 10.07
CA LEU A 219 -11.23 15.47 11.35
C LEU A 219 -10.15 15.88 12.36
N ALA A 220 -10.58 16.13 13.60
CA ALA A 220 -9.69 16.44 14.71
C ALA A 220 -9.37 15.17 15.51
N ASP A 221 -8.12 15.06 15.93
CA ASP A 221 -7.65 14.12 16.94
C ASP A 221 -6.52 14.74 17.76
N ASP A 222 -6.40 14.31 19.01
CA ASP A 222 -5.38 14.78 19.94
C ASP A 222 -4.47 13.62 20.35
N THR A 223 -3.25 13.95 20.76
CA THR A 223 -2.35 12.99 21.42
C THR A 223 -2.92 12.66 22.80
N LEU A 224 -3.18 11.37 23.06
CA LEU A 224 -3.69 10.92 24.35
C LEU A 224 -2.61 11.05 25.44
N ASP A 225 -2.96 11.48 26.66
CA ASP A 225 -2.03 11.35 27.79
C ASP A 225 -1.79 9.86 28.06
N MET A 226 -0.53 9.45 27.96
CA MET A 226 -0.08 8.07 28.15
C MET A 226 0.19 7.74 29.63
N LYS A 227 0.26 8.74 30.53
CA LYS A 227 0.53 8.50 31.97
C LYS A 227 -0.46 7.57 32.70
N PRO A 228 -1.76 7.52 32.36
CA PRO A 228 -2.68 6.59 33.01
C PRO A 228 -2.52 5.13 32.58
N LEU A 229 -1.73 4.83 31.53
CA LEU A 229 -1.58 3.48 30.99
C LEU A 229 -0.81 2.60 31.97
N ARG A 230 -1.39 1.44 32.29
CA ARG A 230 -0.81 0.44 33.18
C ARG A 230 -0.90 -0.94 32.55
N VAL A 231 0.19 -1.69 32.57
CA VAL A 231 0.17 -3.10 32.19
C VAL A 231 -0.60 -3.91 33.23
N ILE A 232 -1.52 -4.74 32.74
CA ILE A 232 -2.35 -5.62 33.55
C ILE A 232 -1.54 -6.90 33.76
N ASP A 233 -1.09 -7.14 34.99
CA ASP A 233 -0.25 -8.30 35.29
C ASP A 233 -1.04 -9.62 35.11
N ASP A 234 -0.36 -10.70 34.70
CA ASP A 234 -1.04 -11.97 34.39
C ASP A 234 -1.96 -12.52 35.52
N PRO A 235 -1.67 -12.38 36.83
CA PRO A 235 -2.60 -12.77 37.89
C PRO A 235 -3.92 -11.99 37.91
N GLU A 236 -3.94 -10.75 37.40
CA GLU A 236 -5.13 -9.91 37.26
C GLU A 236 -5.91 -10.29 35.99
N LEU A 237 -5.23 -10.75 34.94
CA LEU A 237 -5.85 -11.27 33.71
C LEU A 237 -6.43 -12.68 33.82
N TYR A 238 -5.95 -13.52 34.74
CA TYR A 238 -6.33 -14.94 34.80
C TYR A 238 -6.86 -15.41 36.16
N GLY A 239 -6.93 -14.54 37.16
CA GLY A 239 -7.26 -14.89 38.54
C GLY A 239 -6.09 -15.59 39.27
N PRO A 240 -5.88 -15.31 40.57
CA PRO A 240 -4.77 -15.89 41.33
C PRO A 240 -4.88 -17.42 41.48
N GLU A 241 -6.08 -17.97 41.41
CA GLU A 241 -6.31 -19.42 41.50
C GLU A 241 -5.70 -20.22 40.34
N ASN A 242 -5.36 -19.58 39.21
CA ASN A 242 -4.73 -20.25 38.07
C ASN A 242 -3.19 -20.24 38.12
N TRP A 243 -2.59 -19.62 39.13
CA TRP A 243 -1.13 -19.50 39.30
C TRP A 243 -0.60 -20.32 40.49
N ASP A 244 0.51 -21.02 40.28
CA ASP A 244 1.30 -21.72 41.30
C ASP A 244 2.46 -20.84 41.76
N TYR A 245 2.17 -19.99 42.74
CA TYR A 245 3.12 -19.10 43.42
C TYR A 245 4.27 -19.85 44.14
N THR A 246 4.21 -21.18 44.30
CA THR A 246 5.28 -21.95 44.96
C THR A 246 6.44 -22.27 44.01
N LEU A 247 6.19 -22.25 42.69
CA LEU A 247 7.20 -22.52 41.66
C LEU A 247 8.13 -21.31 41.46
N LYS A 248 9.32 -21.39 42.07
CA LYS A 248 10.45 -20.50 41.77
C LYS A 248 11.07 -20.90 40.42
N ILE A 249 10.71 -20.19 39.36
CA ILE A 249 11.26 -20.38 38.01
C ILE A 249 12.72 -19.91 38.00
N ASN A 250 13.64 -20.82 38.33
CA ASN A 250 15.10 -20.56 38.39
C ASN A 250 15.76 -20.44 37.00
N ASP A 251 15.08 -19.83 36.03
CA ASP A 251 15.69 -19.40 34.77
C ASP A 251 16.14 -17.93 34.93
N ARG A 252 17.40 -17.63 34.58
CA ARG A 252 18.12 -16.46 35.12
C ARG A 252 17.58 -15.09 34.68
N ASN A 253 16.61 -15.05 33.77
CA ASN A 253 16.03 -13.82 33.19
C ASN A 253 14.50 -13.72 33.31
N LEU A 254 13.82 -14.56 34.11
CA LEU A 254 12.35 -14.58 34.26
C LEU A 254 11.82 -14.07 35.62
N ASN A 255 12.68 -13.61 36.52
CA ASN A 255 12.27 -13.20 37.87
C ASN A 255 11.71 -11.78 37.92
N LYS A 256 10.39 -11.66 38.14
CA LYS A 256 9.76 -10.53 38.85
C LYS A 256 8.40 -10.91 39.42
N TYR A 257 7.62 -11.67 38.66
CA TYR A 257 6.35 -12.25 39.10
C TYR A 257 6.56 -13.53 39.89
N GLN A 258 5.73 -13.72 40.92
CA GLN A 258 5.72 -14.98 41.67
C GLN A 258 4.84 -16.00 40.93
N GLY A 259 5.41 -17.18 40.68
CA GLY A 259 4.69 -18.35 40.20
C GLY A 259 4.74 -18.63 38.71
N ALA A 260 4.32 -19.84 38.37
CA ALA A 260 4.04 -20.29 37.00
C ALA A 260 2.54 -20.63 36.87
N PRO A 261 1.96 -20.69 35.66
CA PRO A 261 0.60 -21.21 35.50
C PRO A 261 0.49 -22.64 36.04
N LYS A 262 -0.61 -22.97 36.71
CA LYS A 262 -0.84 -24.32 37.25
C LYS A 262 -0.84 -25.36 36.13
N THR A 263 -0.10 -26.43 36.31
CA THR A 263 -0.05 -27.56 35.36
C THR A 263 -0.42 -28.86 36.06
N GLU A 264 -1.51 -29.49 35.65
CA GLU A 264 -1.89 -30.82 36.13
C GLU A 264 -0.98 -31.89 35.51
N VAL A 265 0.09 -32.24 36.23
CA VAL A 265 1.05 -33.27 35.82
C VAL A 265 0.46 -34.67 36.03
N THR A 266 -0.47 -35.06 35.15
CA THR A 266 -1.01 -36.43 35.12
C THR A 266 0.05 -37.40 34.56
N VAL A 267 0.71 -38.15 35.45
CA VAL A 267 1.76 -39.10 35.07
C VAL A 267 1.17 -40.43 34.58
N LEU A 268 0.86 -40.50 33.28
CA LEU A 268 0.57 -41.76 32.61
C LEU A 268 1.86 -42.43 32.11
N GLY A 269 2.17 -43.62 32.62
CA GLY A 269 3.19 -44.51 32.05
C GLY A 269 4.66 -44.06 32.20
N GLY A 270 4.98 -43.14 33.12
CA GLY A 270 6.37 -42.82 33.49
C GLY A 270 7.17 -41.96 32.51
N LYS A 271 6.59 -41.52 31.38
CA LYS A 271 7.16 -40.44 30.57
C LYS A 271 6.68 -39.08 31.08
N ARG A 272 7.61 -38.14 31.30
CA ARG A 272 7.28 -36.72 31.49
C ARG A 272 6.75 -36.16 30.16
N VAL A 273 5.45 -35.89 30.10
CA VAL A 273 4.85 -35.03 29.06
C VAL A 273 4.75 -33.63 29.65
N GLN A 274 5.36 -32.63 29.01
CA GLN A 274 5.39 -31.26 29.51
C GLN A 274 4.09 -30.54 29.12
N SER A 275 3.10 -30.56 30.01
CA SER A 275 1.74 -30.03 29.82
C SER A 275 1.67 -28.49 29.86
N ALA A 276 2.36 -27.83 28.94
CA ALA A 276 2.21 -26.39 28.66
C ALA A 276 0.93 -26.06 27.87
N SER A 277 -0.04 -26.98 27.82
CA SER A 277 -1.05 -27.10 26.77
C SER A 277 -2.07 -25.96 26.74
N TYR A 278 -2.40 -25.36 27.89
CA TYR A 278 -3.39 -24.29 28.00
C TYR A 278 -2.90 -22.92 27.49
N TYR A 279 -1.58 -22.73 27.34
CA TYR A 279 -0.97 -21.42 27.04
C TYR A 279 -0.22 -21.38 25.70
N LYS A 280 -0.45 -22.37 24.81
CA LYS A 280 0.43 -22.64 23.67
C LYS A 280 -0.11 -22.30 22.27
N PHE A 281 -1.24 -21.59 22.15
CA PHE A 281 -1.91 -21.40 20.85
C PHE A 281 -2.39 -19.99 20.45
N ASP A 282 -2.47 -19.01 21.37
CA ASP A 282 -2.61 -17.56 21.06
C ASP A 282 -1.86 -16.69 22.10
N MET A 283 -1.02 -17.33 22.93
CA MET A 283 -0.22 -16.71 24.00
C MET A 283 -0.93 -15.56 24.77
N PHE A 284 -2.23 -15.71 25.09
CA PHE A 284 -2.94 -14.86 26.04
C PHE A 284 -2.22 -14.90 27.41
N ARG A 285 -1.34 -13.92 27.59
CA ARG A 285 -0.48 -13.55 28.72
C ARG A 285 0.43 -12.42 28.26
N ASN A 286 1.06 -11.70 29.17
CA ASN A 286 2.05 -10.71 28.79
C ASN A 286 3.35 -11.36 28.26
N ALA A 287 4.11 -10.62 27.45
CA ALA A 287 5.46 -11.01 27.09
C ALA A 287 6.36 -11.01 28.34
N ALA A 288 7.42 -11.82 28.32
CA ALA A 288 8.28 -12.05 29.48
C ALA A 288 9.13 -10.81 29.83
N ILE A 289 8.63 -9.97 30.75
CA ILE A 289 9.32 -8.77 31.25
C ILE A 289 10.68 -9.14 31.84
N ARG A 290 11.75 -8.61 31.26
CA ARG A 290 13.14 -8.85 31.73
C ARG A 290 13.61 -7.74 32.65
N HIS A 291 14.56 -8.08 33.54
CA HIS A 291 14.84 -7.25 34.71
C HIS A 291 15.75 -6.03 34.46
N ASN A 292 16.56 -6.03 33.39
CA ASN A 292 17.59 -5.00 33.16
C ASN A 292 17.39 -4.16 31.89
N GLU A 293 16.71 -4.69 30.88
CA GLU A 293 16.57 -4.09 29.56
C GLU A 293 15.23 -4.59 28.99
N GLY A 294 14.36 -3.71 28.51
CA GLY A 294 13.06 -4.08 27.95
C GLY A 294 11.97 -4.38 28.98
N GLY A 295 11.53 -3.31 29.65
CA GLY A 295 10.21 -3.29 30.29
C GLY A 295 9.25 -2.49 29.41
N VAL A 296 8.08 -3.05 29.12
CA VAL A 296 7.01 -2.44 28.31
C VAL A 296 6.59 -1.03 28.74
N TYR A 297 6.80 -0.63 30.00
CA TYR A 297 6.57 0.74 30.46
C TYR A 297 7.55 1.78 29.87
N LEU A 298 8.64 1.36 29.22
CA LEU A 298 9.54 2.22 28.45
C LEU A 298 8.95 2.59 27.08
N PHE A 299 7.98 1.83 26.58
CA PHE A 299 7.41 2.00 25.24
C PHE A 299 6.50 3.23 25.11
N TRP A 300 6.27 3.99 26.19
CA TRP A 300 5.58 5.27 26.18
C TRP A 300 6.18 6.25 27.20
N ASP A 301 7.51 6.20 27.37
CA ASP A 301 8.25 7.07 28.30
C ASP A 301 8.70 8.40 27.66
N GLY A 302 8.45 8.56 26.35
CA GLY A 302 8.76 9.76 25.57
C GLY A 302 10.15 9.76 24.92
N ARG A 303 10.85 8.61 24.88
CA ARG A 303 12.21 8.50 24.32
C ARG A 303 12.25 7.69 23.03
N THR A 304 12.67 8.33 21.94
CA THR A 304 12.92 7.69 20.65
C THR A 304 14.38 7.25 20.52
N ASP A 305 14.68 6.26 19.67
CA ASP A 305 16.00 5.59 19.53
C ASP A 305 17.18 6.55 19.22
N THR A 306 16.88 7.78 18.77
CA THR A 306 17.81 8.91 18.59
C THR A 306 18.38 9.51 19.89
N HIS A 307 17.78 9.23 21.05
CA HIS A 307 18.10 9.89 22.33
C HIS A 307 18.83 9.00 23.36
N PHE A 308 19.20 7.75 23.02
CA PHE A 308 19.63 6.76 24.01
C PHE A 308 21.14 6.56 24.16
N GLU A 309 21.56 6.38 25.41
CA GLU A 309 22.78 5.64 25.75
C GLU A 309 22.46 4.11 25.79
N SER A 310 23.48 3.27 25.66
CA SER A 310 23.28 1.84 25.34
C SER A 310 22.68 1.01 26.50
N GLY A 311 21.37 0.71 26.45
CA GLY A 311 20.71 -0.28 27.30
C GLY A 311 19.19 -0.36 27.15
N ASP A 312 18.51 0.77 27.09
CA ASP A 312 17.08 0.94 27.42
C ASP A 312 16.07 0.60 26.29
N TYR A 313 16.37 -0.36 25.40
CA TYR A 313 15.43 -0.81 24.35
C TYR A 313 14.21 -1.53 24.93
N ASP A 314 13.01 -1.44 24.34
CA ASP A 314 12.04 -2.53 24.55
C ASP A 314 12.55 -3.81 23.87
N LYS A 315 12.52 -4.90 24.64
CA LYS A 315 13.02 -6.21 24.25
C LYS A 315 11.93 -7.24 24.56
N GLY A 316 11.00 -7.42 23.62
CA GLY A 316 9.97 -8.47 23.62
C GLY A 316 10.54 -9.90 23.59
N GLN A 317 11.20 -10.29 24.68
CA GLN A 317 12.15 -11.42 24.73
C GLN A 317 11.51 -12.76 25.12
N GLY A 318 10.43 -13.11 24.42
CA GLY A 318 9.83 -14.45 24.46
C GLY A 318 10.55 -15.42 23.51
N PRO A 319 10.85 -16.68 23.92
CA PRO A 319 11.30 -17.71 23.00
C PRO A 319 10.13 -18.23 22.16
N GLY A 320 9.78 -17.49 21.11
CA GLY A 320 8.73 -17.81 20.14
C GLY A 320 7.72 -16.67 19.92
N TRP A 321 7.37 -16.44 18.66
CA TRP A 321 6.26 -15.60 18.22
C TRP A 321 4.92 -16.34 18.33
N ALA A 322 3.77 -15.68 18.51
CA ALA A 322 3.55 -14.24 18.72
C ALA A 322 3.72 -13.83 20.20
N TRP A 323 3.95 -12.55 20.46
CA TRP A 323 3.94 -11.98 21.81
C TRP A 323 2.82 -10.94 21.95
N CYS A 324 2.33 -10.70 23.17
CA CYS A 324 1.40 -9.60 23.42
C CYS A 324 1.57 -8.96 24.80
N TYR A 325 1.02 -7.76 24.95
CA TYR A 325 0.87 -7.05 26.22
C TYR A 325 -0.61 -6.66 26.41
N PHE A 326 -1.06 -6.61 27.66
CA PHE A 326 -2.40 -6.16 28.04
C PHE A 326 -2.28 -4.90 28.89
N ILE A 327 -2.98 -3.83 28.47
CA ILE A 327 -2.82 -2.48 29.01
C ILE A 327 -4.21 -1.94 29.38
N ASP A 328 -4.38 -1.49 30.62
CA ASP A 328 -5.49 -0.65 31.02
C ASP A 328 -5.15 0.80 30.65
N MET A 329 -5.97 1.44 29.80
CA MET A 329 -5.80 2.85 29.40
C MET A 329 -6.17 3.84 30.54
N GLY A 330 -6.68 3.32 31.66
CA GLY A 330 -7.17 4.07 32.83
C GLY A 330 -8.57 4.66 32.65
N ARG A 331 -9.04 4.79 31.40
CA ARG A 331 -10.29 5.42 30.97
C ARG A 331 -10.76 4.84 29.62
N GLN A 332 -11.98 5.17 29.20
CA GLN A 332 -12.45 4.84 27.86
C GLN A 332 -11.91 5.81 26.81
N VAL A 333 -11.45 5.28 25.68
CA VAL A 333 -10.87 6.04 24.57
C VAL A 333 -11.36 5.53 23.22
N GLN A 334 -11.20 6.36 22.19
CA GLN A 334 -11.31 5.98 20.79
C GLN A 334 -10.06 6.45 20.04
N LEU A 335 -9.29 5.52 19.47
CA LEU A 335 -8.13 5.85 18.63
C LEU A 335 -8.55 6.25 17.21
N SER A 336 -7.83 7.20 16.64
CA SER A 336 -7.87 7.59 15.22
C SER A 336 -6.70 6.97 14.44
N ARG A 337 -5.50 7.08 15.01
CA ARG A 337 -4.21 6.65 14.47
C ARG A 337 -3.19 6.55 15.61
N PHE A 338 -2.01 6.07 15.31
CA PHE A 338 -0.89 6.04 16.25
C PHE A 338 0.43 6.19 15.50
N ARG A 339 1.49 6.51 16.24
CA ARG A 339 2.84 6.68 15.71
C ARG A 339 3.83 5.87 16.55
N ILE A 340 4.70 5.13 15.90
CA ILE A 340 5.52 4.07 16.53
C ILE A 340 6.95 4.10 15.97
N TRP A 341 7.94 4.01 16.86
CA TRP A 341 9.36 4.08 16.52
C TRP A 341 10.04 2.70 16.57
N GLN A 342 10.92 2.46 15.60
CA GLN A 342 11.80 1.28 15.54
C GLN A 342 13.04 1.46 16.42
N VAL A 343 13.73 0.35 16.68
CA VAL A 343 15.03 0.31 17.38
C VAL A 343 16.16 -0.09 16.43
N GLY A 344 17.27 0.65 16.44
CA GLY A 344 18.54 0.28 15.82
C GLY A 344 19.08 1.25 14.77
N GLY A 345 18.60 2.49 14.69
CA GLY A 345 19.05 3.49 13.70
C GLY A 345 19.03 2.97 12.25
N SER A 346 20.21 2.92 11.63
CA SER A 346 20.46 2.45 10.26
C SER A 346 20.14 0.97 9.97
N HIS A 347 19.40 0.30 10.86
CA HIS A 347 18.86 -1.05 10.69
C HIS A 347 17.34 -1.04 10.50
N PHE A 348 16.72 0.09 10.18
CA PHE A 348 15.29 0.14 9.88
C PHE A 348 14.94 -0.88 8.77
N GLY A 349 14.00 -1.78 9.06
CA GLY A 349 13.68 -2.89 8.16
C GLY A 349 14.63 -4.08 8.28
N ALA A 350 15.23 -4.50 7.15
CA ALA A 350 15.85 -5.81 7.01
C ALA A 350 17.10 -6.04 7.88
N ASN A 351 17.32 -7.29 8.27
CA ASN A 351 18.44 -7.79 9.10
C ASN A 351 18.43 -7.38 10.59
N SER A 352 17.43 -6.61 11.04
CA SER A 352 17.35 -6.05 12.41
C SER A 352 16.72 -6.95 13.47
N GLY A 353 15.80 -7.84 13.08
CA GLY A 353 14.89 -8.50 14.01
C GLY A 353 13.87 -7.57 14.70
N GLY A 354 13.75 -6.29 14.31
CA GLY A 354 12.74 -5.37 14.85
C GLY A 354 11.31 -5.85 14.55
N CYS A 355 10.31 -5.41 15.32
CA CYS A 355 8.92 -5.81 15.08
C CYS A 355 8.43 -5.29 13.72
N LYS A 356 7.94 -6.18 12.85
CA LYS A 356 7.48 -5.84 11.49
C LYS A 356 5.97 -5.77 11.38
N THR A 357 5.26 -6.77 11.90
CA THR A 357 3.81 -6.89 11.77
C THR A 357 3.19 -7.12 13.13
N PHE A 358 2.14 -6.37 13.43
CA PHE A 358 1.51 -6.34 14.74
C PHE A 358 0.01 -6.03 14.64
N GLU A 359 -0.73 -6.25 15.72
CA GLU A 359 -2.18 -6.08 15.78
C GLU A 359 -2.59 -5.35 17.06
N PHE A 360 -3.59 -4.47 16.95
CA PHE A 360 -4.22 -3.85 18.10
C PHE A 360 -5.61 -4.44 18.30
N TRP A 361 -5.96 -4.69 19.54
CA TRP A 361 -7.28 -5.16 19.95
C TRP A 361 -7.77 -4.32 21.13
N GLY A 362 -9.06 -3.97 21.14
CA GLY A 362 -9.70 -3.19 22.19
C GLY A 362 -10.78 -4.01 22.91
N SER A 363 -10.96 -3.78 24.21
CA SER A 363 -12.05 -4.32 25.02
C SER A 363 -12.60 -3.27 25.98
N ASN A 364 -13.89 -3.36 26.28
CA ASN A 364 -14.57 -2.63 27.36
C ASN A 364 -15.04 -3.57 28.48
N ASP A 365 -14.62 -4.84 28.44
CA ASP A 365 -15.02 -5.86 29.40
C ASP A 365 -14.47 -5.55 30.81
N PRO A 366 -15.32 -5.28 31.82
CA PRO A 366 -14.86 -4.97 33.17
C PRO A 366 -14.16 -6.15 33.87
N ASN A 367 -14.21 -7.35 33.28
CA ASN A 367 -13.52 -8.53 33.76
C ASN A 367 -12.72 -9.19 32.62
N PRO A 368 -11.50 -8.72 32.28
CA PRO A 368 -10.72 -9.24 31.15
C PRO A 368 -10.34 -10.73 31.24
N ALA A 369 -10.71 -11.44 32.31
CA ALA A 369 -10.43 -12.84 32.57
C ALA A 369 -11.52 -13.84 32.09
N ASP A 370 -12.81 -13.53 32.20
CA ASP A 370 -13.86 -14.57 32.08
C ASP A 370 -14.11 -15.06 30.64
N GLY A 371 -13.92 -14.19 29.66
CA GLY A 371 -13.89 -14.57 28.25
C GLY A 371 -12.73 -15.53 27.89
N LEU A 372 -11.62 -15.52 28.63
CA LEU A 372 -10.38 -16.19 28.17
C LEU A 372 -10.33 -17.70 28.45
N LEU A 373 -11.08 -18.19 29.44
CA LEU A 373 -11.03 -19.59 29.91
C LEU A 373 -12.24 -20.44 29.50
N SER A 374 -13.39 -19.83 29.23
CA SER A 374 -14.69 -20.51 29.05
C SER A 374 -14.79 -21.37 27.78
N GLU A 375 -14.07 -21.02 26.71
CA GLU A 375 -14.04 -21.76 25.44
C GLU A 375 -12.61 -22.13 25.00
N MET A 376 -11.89 -22.91 25.80
CA MET A 376 -10.62 -23.56 25.40
C MET A 376 -10.86 -24.93 24.72
N ASN A 377 -11.68 -24.96 23.66
CA ASN A 377 -11.82 -26.14 22.79
C ASN A 377 -10.85 -26.03 21.59
N PRO A 378 -9.77 -26.84 21.52
CA PRO A 378 -8.77 -26.73 20.44
C PRO A 378 -9.28 -27.15 19.05
N ASN A 379 -10.54 -27.57 18.92
CA ASN A 379 -11.19 -27.91 17.65
C ASN A 379 -12.16 -26.84 17.14
N LYS A 380 -12.37 -25.74 17.88
CA LYS A 380 -13.06 -24.53 17.36
C LYS A 380 -12.02 -23.57 16.76
N PRO A 381 -12.30 -22.93 15.61
CA PRO A 381 -11.59 -21.72 15.19
C PRO A 381 -11.78 -20.59 16.23
N ILE A 382 -10.82 -19.66 16.29
CA ILE A 382 -11.01 -18.40 17.00
C ILE A 382 -11.95 -17.53 16.15
N GLU A 383 -13.20 -17.36 16.58
CA GLU A 383 -14.15 -16.43 15.95
C GLU A 383 -13.72 -14.98 16.17
N SER A 384 -14.06 -14.09 15.23
CA SER A 384 -13.47 -12.74 15.10
C SER A 384 -13.72 -11.80 16.28
N THR A 385 -14.81 -12.01 17.02
CA THR A 385 -15.10 -11.35 18.31
C THR A 385 -14.57 -12.20 19.45
N SER A 386 -13.24 -12.31 19.56
CA SER A 386 -12.61 -13.16 20.57
C SER A 386 -12.75 -12.57 21.97
N ARG A 387 -13.83 -12.95 22.66
CA ARG A 387 -13.89 -12.98 24.14
C ARG A 387 -13.83 -11.60 24.79
N GLY A 388 -14.75 -10.71 24.40
CA GLY A 388 -14.77 -9.29 24.82
C GLY A 388 -13.82 -8.39 24.03
N TRP A 389 -12.77 -8.96 23.41
CA TRP A 389 -11.83 -8.24 22.57
C TRP A 389 -12.27 -8.19 21.11
N VAL A 390 -12.13 -7.01 20.49
CA VAL A 390 -12.33 -6.77 19.07
C VAL A 390 -11.04 -6.26 18.45
N LYS A 391 -10.67 -6.79 17.28
CA LYS A 391 -9.52 -6.30 16.51
C LYS A 391 -9.79 -4.89 16.00
N LEU A 392 -8.92 -3.95 16.38
CA LEU A 392 -8.93 -2.58 15.86
C LEU A 392 -8.16 -2.48 14.54
N GLY A 393 -7.12 -3.29 14.35
CA GLY A 393 -6.41 -3.38 13.07
C GLY A 393 -5.20 -4.31 13.09
N ARG A 394 -4.60 -4.50 11.91
CA ARG A 394 -3.34 -5.23 11.71
C ARG A 394 -2.42 -4.36 10.85
N PHE A 395 -1.27 -4.01 11.41
CA PHE A 395 -0.36 -3.01 10.86
C PHE A 395 0.96 -3.67 10.48
N THR A 396 1.64 -3.14 9.47
CA THR A 396 2.91 -3.69 8.98
C THR A 396 3.81 -2.57 8.50
N PHE A 397 4.98 -2.44 9.12
CA PHE A 397 6.03 -1.55 8.64
C PHE A 397 6.42 -1.96 7.21
N ARG A 398 6.49 -0.97 6.32
CA ARG A 398 7.06 -1.11 4.97
C ARG A 398 8.54 -0.70 5.03
N ILE A 399 9.30 -0.95 3.97
CA ILE A 399 10.64 -0.37 3.82
C ILE A 399 10.46 0.84 2.89
N PRO A 400 10.82 2.07 3.30
CA PRO A 400 10.74 3.25 2.44
C PRO A 400 11.59 3.12 1.17
N PRO A 401 11.23 3.82 0.08
CA PRO A 401 11.87 3.61 -1.22
C PRO A 401 13.29 4.20 -1.31
N THR A 402 13.67 5.10 -0.39
CA THR A 402 15.03 5.67 -0.32
C THR A 402 15.55 5.70 1.12
N ASP A 403 16.88 5.76 1.25
CA ASP A 403 17.56 5.92 2.55
C ASP A 403 17.19 7.24 3.25
N VAL A 404 16.80 8.27 2.48
CA VAL A 404 16.36 9.58 3.02
C VAL A 404 14.98 9.45 3.66
N ASP A 405 14.04 8.79 2.98
CA ASP A 405 12.71 8.51 3.53
C ASP A 405 12.80 7.57 4.75
N MET A 406 13.73 6.61 4.70
CA MET A 406 14.00 5.68 5.80
C MET A 406 14.55 6.38 7.04
N GLN A 407 15.53 7.27 6.87
CA GLN A 407 16.07 8.08 7.98
C GLN A 407 14.99 9.01 8.54
N LYS A 408 14.17 9.63 7.67
CA LYS A 408 13.07 10.50 8.08
C LYS A 408 12.01 9.74 8.87
N GLU A 409 11.56 8.58 8.40
CA GLU A 409 10.56 7.75 9.10
C GLU A 409 11.11 7.19 10.43
N PHE A 410 12.41 6.90 10.51
CA PHE A 410 13.08 6.53 11.76
C PHE A 410 13.13 7.68 12.79
N GLU A 411 13.39 8.92 12.35
CA GLU A 411 13.41 10.10 13.23
C GLU A 411 11.99 10.55 13.63
N GLU A 412 11.11 10.75 12.64
CA GLU A 412 9.75 11.27 12.86
C GLU A 412 8.78 10.21 13.42
N GLY A 413 9.04 8.92 13.21
CA GLY A 413 8.20 7.80 13.64
C GLY A 413 7.17 7.38 12.58
N SER A 414 7.02 6.06 12.37
CA SER A 414 6.04 5.49 11.45
C SER A 414 4.62 5.74 11.93
N GLU A 415 3.77 6.36 11.12
CA GLU A 415 2.37 6.67 11.46
C GLU A 415 1.39 5.72 10.77
N PHE A 416 0.42 5.22 11.54
CA PHE A 416 -0.57 4.24 11.09
C PHE A 416 -1.98 4.66 11.51
N TYR A 417 -2.90 4.72 10.56
CA TYR A 417 -4.32 5.01 10.79
C TYR A 417 -5.04 3.72 11.20
N ILE A 418 -6.01 3.79 12.13
CA ILE A 418 -6.75 2.59 12.55
C ILE A 418 -7.61 2.06 11.39
N ASP A 419 -8.25 2.98 10.68
CA ASP A 419 -8.95 2.76 9.41
C ASP A 419 -8.41 3.80 8.42
N GLU A 420 -7.60 3.35 7.45
CA GLU A 420 -7.01 4.25 6.43
C GLU A 420 -7.95 4.44 5.24
N ASP A 421 -8.79 3.44 4.93
CA ASP A 421 -9.71 3.44 3.79
C ASP A 421 -10.99 4.24 4.09
N ASN A 422 -11.48 4.19 5.32
CA ASN A 422 -12.57 5.02 5.82
C ASN A 422 -12.16 5.72 7.15
N PRO A 423 -11.42 6.85 7.10
CA PRO A 423 -10.88 7.51 8.28
C PRO A 423 -11.94 7.86 9.33
N GLN A 424 -11.95 7.09 10.41
CA GLN A 424 -12.91 7.23 11.51
C GLN A 424 -12.25 6.91 12.85
N PHE A 425 -12.91 7.34 13.93
CA PHE A 425 -12.56 6.87 15.26
C PHE A 425 -12.93 5.39 15.39
N SER A 426 -12.03 4.60 15.97
CA SER A 426 -12.32 3.23 16.40
C SER A 426 -13.49 3.15 17.38
N GLN A 427 -14.05 1.95 17.53
CA GLN A 427 -14.96 1.65 18.63
C GLN A 427 -14.33 2.03 19.99
N THR A 428 -15.16 2.43 20.95
CA THR A 428 -14.69 2.70 22.30
C THR A 428 -14.07 1.46 22.94
N PHE A 429 -12.96 1.62 23.64
CA PHE A 429 -12.36 0.61 24.51
C PHE A 429 -11.66 1.25 25.71
N ARG A 430 -11.45 0.48 26.78
CA ARG A 430 -10.59 0.84 27.93
C ARG A 430 -9.35 -0.05 28.02
N TYR A 431 -9.47 -1.31 27.64
CA TYR A 431 -8.38 -2.28 27.69
C TYR A 431 -7.82 -2.48 26.29
N TRP A 432 -6.50 -2.45 26.15
CA TRP A 432 -5.75 -2.58 24.91
C TRP A 432 -4.88 -3.83 24.96
N ARG A 433 -5.01 -4.72 23.98
CA ARG A 433 -4.11 -5.85 23.74
C ARG A 433 -3.28 -5.53 22.51
N PHE A 434 -2.00 -5.29 22.72
CA PHE A 434 -1.00 -5.07 21.68
C PHE A 434 -0.32 -6.40 21.36
N VAL A 435 -0.33 -6.86 20.10
CA VAL A 435 0.18 -8.18 19.70
C VAL A 435 1.25 -8.03 18.62
N GLY A 436 2.50 -8.40 18.90
CA GLY A 436 3.53 -8.56 17.89
C GLY A 436 3.41 -9.93 17.20
N VAL A 437 3.27 -9.94 15.87
CA VAL A 437 3.02 -11.15 15.07
C VAL A 437 4.25 -11.64 14.30
N SER A 438 5.09 -10.75 13.78
CA SER A 438 6.37 -11.14 13.16
C SER A 438 7.42 -10.03 13.19
N ASP A 439 8.69 -10.41 13.15
CA ASP A 439 9.84 -9.54 12.96
C ASP A 439 10.23 -9.33 11.49
N TRP A 440 11.15 -8.40 11.28
CA TRP A 440 12.01 -8.37 10.11
C TRP A 440 12.99 -9.55 10.11
N PRO A 441 13.49 -9.99 8.94
CA PRO A 441 14.56 -11.00 8.87
C PRO A 441 15.76 -10.61 9.74
N HIS A 442 16.43 -11.61 10.33
CA HIS A 442 17.65 -11.41 11.10
C HIS A 442 18.88 -11.48 10.19
N ALA A 443 19.93 -10.73 10.52
CA ALA A 443 21.21 -10.80 9.80
C ALA A 443 21.78 -12.24 9.74
N PRO A 444 22.54 -12.62 8.70
CA PRO A 444 23.22 -13.92 8.66
C PRO A 444 24.16 -14.13 9.86
N GLY A 445 23.88 -15.15 10.68
CA GLY A 445 24.60 -15.38 11.96
C GLY A 445 24.13 -14.50 13.13
N GLY A 446 23.09 -13.69 12.92
CA GLY A 446 22.38 -12.95 13.94
C GLY A 446 21.74 -13.88 14.98
N ARG A 447 21.56 -13.35 16.20
CA ARG A 447 20.95 -14.07 17.31
C ARG A 447 19.45 -13.83 17.32
N GLU A 448 18.66 -14.89 17.13
CA GLU A 448 17.18 -14.88 17.25
C GLU A 448 16.67 -14.20 18.54
N TRP A 449 17.49 -14.22 19.59
CA TRP A 449 17.34 -13.50 20.85
C TRP A 449 17.15 -11.97 20.78
N TYR A 450 16.97 -11.35 19.61
CA TYR A 450 16.75 -9.89 19.45
C TYR A 450 15.48 -9.54 18.65
N SER A 451 14.55 -10.51 18.55
CA SER A 451 13.24 -10.37 17.92
C SER A 451 12.33 -9.32 18.57
N GLY A 452 11.51 -8.66 17.76
CA GLY A 452 10.33 -7.92 18.19
C GLY A 452 10.57 -6.57 18.87
N ARG A 453 11.78 -6.00 18.76
CA ARG A 453 12.13 -4.73 19.38
C ARG A 453 11.42 -3.52 18.75
N LEU A 454 11.11 -2.54 19.59
CA LEU A 454 10.46 -1.26 19.32
C LEU A 454 10.99 -0.22 20.33
N ALA A 455 10.85 1.08 20.06
CA ALA A 455 11.33 2.16 20.93
C ALA A 455 10.19 2.80 21.72
N GLU A 456 9.29 3.50 21.03
CA GLU A 456 8.23 4.35 21.61
C GLU A 456 6.94 4.18 20.81
N ILE A 457 5.78 4.42 21.43
CA ILE A 457 4.49 4.63 20.79
C ILE A 457 3.76 5.86 21.36
N VAL A 458 3.21 6.65 20.45
CA VAL A 458 2.27 7.74 20.75
C VAL A 458 0.93 7.38 20.15
N LEU A 459 -0.13 7.40 20.97
CA LEU A 459 -1.50 7.14 20.54
C LEU A 459 -2.24 8.46 20.27
N MET A 460 -2.92 8.57 19.13
CA MET A 460 -3.83 9.68 18.84
C MET A 460 -5.28 9.21 18.85
N GLY A 461 -6.17 10.08 19.28
CA GLY A 461 -7.58 9.75 19.40
C GLY A 461 -8.38 10.81 20.13
N ARG A 462 -9.36 10.35 20.91
CA ARG A 462 -10.05 11.13 21.94
C ARG A 462 -10.37 10.26 23.14
N GLU A 463 -10.50 10.91 24.30
CA GLU A 463 -11.13 10.33 25.47
C GLU A 463 -12.66 10.29 25.28
N VAL A 464 -13.33 9.35 25.95
CA VAL A 464 -14.79 9.28 25.99
C VAL A 464 -15.24 9.59 27.41
N GLU A 465 -15.88 10.76 27.58
CA GLU A 465 -16.53 11.14 28.85
C GLU A 465 -17.75 10.23 29.10
N GLU A 466 -17.99 9.86 30.37
CA GLU A 466 -19.05 8.94 30.82
C GLU A 466 -20.45 9.59 30.93
#